data_AF-A0A4Z0XCF0-F1
#
_entry.id   AF-A0A4Z0XCF0-F1
#
_cell.length_a   1.000
_cell.length_b   1.000
_cell.length_c   1.000
_cell.angle_alpha   90.00
_cell.angle_beta   90.00
_cell.angle_gamma   90.00
#
_symmetry.space_group_name_H-M   'P 1'
#
loop_
_entity.id
_entity.type
_entity.pdbx_description
1 polymer ?
#
loop_
_entity_poly.entity_id
_entity_poly.type
_entity_poly.pdbx_seq_one_letter_code
_entity_poly.pdbx_strand_id
1 'polypeptide(L)'
;MVVRGLQAVSKAQNGVGAFILQCKRLEFNYCEMSGSSRGMKAFLKTRLATFAKENPGVEIVVSPRPKKHPIIRGSYINKREKVVCVRNLEVLQVLQKAELLRDASGDKIKKINKPVQSLNDSVRGIWSPYHAKGEDVYKV
;
A
#
# COMPACT_ATOMS: atom_id res chain seq x y z
N MET A 1 -42.74 8.57 21.60
CA MET A 1 -41.79 8.10 20.56
C MET A 1 -40.92 7.01 21.17
N VAL A 2 -40.83 5.83 20.56
CA VAL A 2 -39.91 4.78 20.99
C VAL A 2 -38.62 4.87 20.18
N VAL A 3 -37.47 4.89 20.87
CA VAL A 3 -36.16 4.93 20.21
C VAL A 3 -35.74 3.52 19.83
N ARG A 4 -35.32 3.33 18.58
CA ARG A 4 -34.79 2.06 18.07
C ARG A 4 -33.32 2.23 17.69
N GLY A 5 -32.45 1.40 18.25
CA GLY A 5 -31.04 1.37 17.87
C GLY A 5 -30.86 0.82 16.46
N LEU A 6 -30.01 1.49 15.67
CA LEU A 6 -29.53 0.98 14.39
C LEU A 6 -28.15 0.35 14.58
N GLN A 7 -27.93 -0.81 13.98
CA GLN A 7 -26.64 -1.48 14.06
C GLN A 7 -25.60 -0.69 13.23
N ALA A 8 -24.48 -0.35 13.85
CA ALA A 8 -23.35 0.31 13.21
C ALA A 8 -22.04 -0.40 13.57
N VAL A 9 -21.07 -0.36 12.65
CA VAL A 9 -19.75 -0.98 12.82
C VAL A 9 -18.69 0.11 12.74
N SER A 10 -17.67 0.03 13.59
CA SER A 10 -16.54 0.97 13.57
C SER A 10 -15.69 0.80 12.31
N LYS A 11 -15.11 1.92 11.84
CA LYS A 11 -14.20 1.94 10.70
C LYS A 11 -12.77 2.06 11.20
N ALA A 12 -11.91 1.13 10.82
CA ALA A 12 -10.49 1.16 11.21
C ALA A 12 -9.74 2.30 10.48
N GLN A 13 -8.90 3.03 11.23
CA GLN A 13 -8.05 4.09 10.71
C GLN A 13 -6.60 3.82 11.10
N ASN A 14 -5.82 3.32 10.13
CA ASN A 14 -4.40 3.01 10.35
C ASN A 14 -3.61 4.29 10.68
N GLY A 15 -2.83 4.29 11.76
CA GLY A 15 -1.99 5.42 12.17
C GLY A 15 -2.59 6.40 13.18
N VAL A 16 -3.89 6.31 13.52
CA VAL A 16 -4.48 7.14 14.59
C VAL A 16 -4.06 6.67 15.98
N GLY A 17 -4.05 5.35 16.19
CA GLY A 17 -3.58 4.73 17.44
C GLY A 17 -2.23 4.06 17.28
N ALA A 18 -2.18 3.03 16.43
CA ALA A 18 -0.95 2.35 16.04
C ALA A 18 -0.83 2.29 14.52
N PHE A 19 0.40 2.30 14.03
CA PHE A 19 0.68 2.05 12.64
C PHE A 19 0.92 0.56 12.40
N ILE A 20 0.10 -0.02 11.53
CA ILE A 20 0.26 -1.39 11.04
C ILE A 20 0.82 -1.33 9.63
N LEU A 21 1.95 -2.01 9.41
CA LEU A 21 2.55 -2.15 8.09
C LEU A 21 1.59 -2.91 7.17
N GLN A 22 1.29 -2.34 5.99
CA GLN A 22 0.27 -2.90 5.11
C GLN A 22 0.76 -4.11 4.30
N CYS A 23 2.06 -4.15 3.97
CA CYS A 23 2.67 -5.28 3.28
C CYS A 23 2.91 -6.41 4.28
N LYS A 24 2.27 -7.58 4.05
CA LYS A 24 2.44 -8.77 4.91
C LYS A 24 3.55 -9.68 4.43
N ARG A 25 3.67 -9.83 3.11
CA ARG A 25 4.57 -10.80 2.49
C ARG A 25 5.10 -10.30 1.16
N LEU A 26 6.40 -10.46 0.94
CA LEU A 26 7.08 -10.23 -0.32
C LEU A 26 7.64 -11.56 -0.85
N GLU A 27 7.15 -11.99 -2.00
CA GLU A 27 7.64 -13.17 -2.69
C GLU A 27 8.53 -12.77 -3.86
N PHE A 28 9.76 -13.28 -3.86
CA PHE A 28 10.77 -13.06 -4.89
C PHE A 28 10.84 -14.30 -5.78
N ASN A 29 10.25 -14.19 -6.97
CA ASN A 29 10.26 -15.26 -7.95
C ASN A 29 11.38 -15.04 -8.98
N TYR A 30 12.22 -16.04 -9.23
CA TYR A 30 13.34 -15.92 -10.18
C TYR A 30 13.56 -17.19 -11.01
N CYS A 31 14.18 -17.06 -12.18
CA CYS A 31 14.61 -18.21 -12.98
C CYS A 31 16.13 -18.41 -12.83
N GLU A 32 16.57 -19.65 -12.63
CA GLU A 32 18.00 -19.97 -12.47
C GLU A 32 18.79 -19.74 -13.75
N MET A 33 18.25 -20.18 -14.89
CA MET A 33 18.95 -20.17 -16.18
C MET A 33 18.79 -18.87 -16.96
N SER A 34 17.72 -18.10 -16.73
CA SER A 34 17.44 -16.91 -17.54
C SER A 34 18.38 -15.75 -17.23
N GLY A 35 18.97 -15.15 -18.26
CA GLY A 35 19.72 -13.90 -18.17
C GLY A 35 18.87 -12.74 -17.62
N SER A 36 17.55 -12.77 -17.84
CA SER A 36 16.64 -11.72 -17.35
C SER A 36 16.50 -11.66 -15.83
N SER A 37 16.86 -12.75 -15.15
CA SER A 37 16.90 -12.85 -13.68
C SER A 37 18.29 -12.54 -13.10
N ARG A 38 19.26 -12.06 -13.89
CA ARG A 38 20.62 -11.79 -13.42
C ARG A 38 20.65 -10.85 -12.21
N GLY A 39 19.98 -9.70 -12.28
CA GLY A 39 19.96 -8.75 -11.16
C GLY A 39 19.15 -9.24 -9.96
N MET A 40 18.05 -9.97 -10.19
CA MET A 40 17.31 -10.63 -9.10
C MET A 40 18.20 -11.63 -8.36
N LYS A 41 18.90 -12.52 -9.08
CA LYS A 41 19.82 -13.50 -8.47
C LYS A 41 20.93 -12.81 -7.67
N ALA A 42 21.48 -11.71 -8.20
CA ALA A 42 22.48 -10.93 -7.49
C ALA A 42 21.90 -10.27 -6.22
N PHE A 43 20.69 -9.72 -6.29
CA PHE A 43 19.97 -9.17 -5.13
C PHE A 43 19.74 -10.23 -4.04
N LEU A 44 19.25 -11.42 -4.42
CA LEU A 44 19.03 -12.54 -3.50
C LEU A 44 20.31 -12.94 -2.75
N LYS A 45 21.47 -12.91 -3.42
CA LYS A 45 22.77 -13.26 -2.81
C LYS A 45 23.37 -12.17 -1.93
N THR A 46 23.14 -10.90 -2.24
CA THR A 46 23.92 -9.79 -1.66
C THR A 46 23.13 -8.91 -0.69
N ARG A 47 21.83 -8.70 -0.92
CA ARG A 47 21.03 -7.67 -0.22
C ARG A 47 19.77 -8.22 0.43
N LEU A 48 19.28 -9.39 0.04
CA LEU A 48 18.04 -9.93 0.60
C LEU A 48 18.13 -10.13 2.12
N ALA A 49 19.25 -10.64 2.63
CA ALA A 49 19.42 -10.88 4.07
C ALA A 49 19.40 -9.58 4.88
N THR A 50 20.05 -8.51 4.39
CA THR A 50 20.02 -7.20 5.05
C THR A 50 18.62 -6.60 5.00
N PHE A 51 17.97 -6.67 3.83
CA PHE A 51 16.58 -6.20 3.65
C PHE A 51 15.60 -6.94 4.57
N ALA A 52 15.76 -8.26 4.74
CA ALA A 52 14.94 -9.06 5.65
C ALA A 52 15.13 -8.65 7.11
N LYS A 53 16.37 -8.42 7.52
CA LYS A 53 16.71 -7.99 8.88
C LYS A 53 16.14 -6.61 9.20
N GLU A 54 16.14 -5.70 8.23
CA GLU A 54 15.59 -4.35 8.38
C GLU A 54 14.05 -4.32 8.41
N ASN A 55 13.40 -5.34 7.83
CA ASN A 55 11.95 -5.38 7.68
C ASN A 55 11.35 -6.66 8.31
N PRO A 56 11.50 -6.88 9.63
CA PRO A 56 11.05 -8.11 10.30
C PRO A 56 9.53 -8.31 10.29
N GLY A 57 8.76 -7.24 10.06
CA GLY A 57 7.30 -7.31 9.94
C GLY A 57 6.78 -7.85 8.60
N VAL A 58 7.67 -8.12 7.63
CA VAL A 58 7.32 -8.64 6.31
C VAL A 58 7.87 -10.05 6.15
N GLU A 59 6.99 -11.00 5.84
CA GLU A 59 7.39 -12.35 5.48
C GLU A 59 8.09 -12.32 4.10
N ILE A 60 9.29 -12.90 4.02
CA ILE A 60 10.06 -12.96 2.78
C ILE A 60 10.08 -14.39 2.28
N VAL A 61 9.55 -14.59 1.08
CA VAL A 61 9.51 -15.88 0.41
C VAL A 61 10.35 -15.81 -0.86
N VAL A 62 11.17 -16.83 -1.09
CA VAL A 62 11.94 -16.95 -2.33
C VAL A 62 11.51 -18.24 -3.01
N SER A 63 11.10 -18.15 -4.27
CA SER A 63 10.61 -19.32 -5.00
C SER A 63 11.11 -19.33 -6.45
N PRO A 64 11.52 -20.51 -6.96
CA PRO A 64 11.94 -20.63 -8.35
C PRO A 64 10.74 -20.49 -9.30
N ARG A 65 10.97 -19.81 -10.41
CA ARG A 65 10.01 -19.56 -11.48
C ARG A 65 10.67 -19.86 -12.83
N PRO A 66 10.84 -21.15 -13.18
CA PRO A 66 11.57 -21.57 -14.36
C PRO A 66 10.92 -21.04 -15.65
N LYS A 67 11.74 -20.74 -16.66
CA LYS A 67 11.33 -20.26 -17.99
C LYS A 67 10.46 -19.00 -18.01
N LYS A 68 10.42 -18.20 -16.92
CA LYS A 68 9.68 -16.94 -16.88
C LYS A 68 10.53 -15.80 -16.31
N HIS A 69 10.15 -14.56 -16.60
CA HIS A 69 10.82 -13.37 -16.07
C HIS A 69 10.72 -13.27 -14.54
N PRO A 70 11.71 -12.66 -13.86
CA PRO A 70 11.65 -12.48 -12.42
C PRO A 70 10.54 -11.50 -12.04
N ILE A 71 9.85 -11.77 -10.94
CA ILE A 71 8.79 -10.90 -10.39
C ILE A 71 8.96 -10.76 -8.88
N ILE A 72 8.48 -9.66 -8.34
CA ILE A 72 8.24 -9.49 -6.91
C ILE A 72 6.74 -9.39 -6.71
N ARG A 73 6.17 -10.22 -5.83
CA ARG A 73 4.75 -10.20 -5.46
C ARG A 73 4.61 -9.74 -4.01
N GLY A 74 3.97 -8.59 -3.81
CA GLY A 74 3.56 -8.10 -2.50
C GLY A 74 2.13 -8.51 -2.17
N SER A 75 1.92 -9.17 -1.04
CA SER A 75 0.60 -9.49 -0.48
C SER A 75 0.28 -8.52 0.67
N TYR A 76 -0.93 -7.95 0.69
CA TYR A 76 -1.31 -6.89 1.63
C TYR A 76 -2.44 -7.30 2.57
N ILE A 77 -2.64 -6.55 3.67
CA ILE A 77 -3.69 -6.82 4.67
C ILE A 77 -5.09 -6.82 4.04
N ASN A 78 -5.34 -5.94 3.08
CA ASN A 78 -6.59 -5.82 2.35
C ASN A 78 -6.85 -6.97 1.35
N LYS A 79 -6.08 -8.07 1.44
CA LYS A 79 -6.13 -9.26 0.57
C LYS A 79 -5.80 -9.00 -0.90
N ARG A 80 -5.33 -7.80 -1.25
CA ARG A 80 -4.85 -7.50 -2.59
C ARG A 80 -3.40 -7.91 -2.74
N GLU A 81 -3.01 -8.07 -4.00
CA GLU A 81 -1.64 -8.33 -4.39
C GLU A 81 -1.18 -7.30 -5.41
N LYS A 82 0.10 -6.91 -5.33
CA LYS A 82 0.77 -6.11 -6.35
C LYS A 82 1.96 -6.91 -6.85
N VAL A 83 2.06 -7.05 -8.18
CA VAL A 83 3.14 -7.78 -8.83
C VAL A 83 3.92 -6.83 -9.71
N VAL A 84 5.24 -6.78 -9.49
CA VAL A 84 6.16 -5.98 -10.30
C VAL A 84 7.13 -6.91 -11.01
N CYS A 85 7.19 -6.82 -12.33
CA CYS A 85 8.19 -7.51 -13.13
C CYS A 85 9.53 -6.76 -13.03
N VAL A 86 10.60 -7.48 -12.70
CA VAL A 86 11.95 -6.91 -12.52
C VAL A 86 12.94 -7.47 -13.53
N ARG A 87 12.47 -7.73 -14.75
CA ARG A 87 13.30 -8.24 -15.86
C ARG A 87 14.45 -7.28 -16.16
N ASN A 88 15.66 -7.81 -16.30
CA ASN A 88 16.87 -7.04 -16.67
C ASN A 88 17.18 -5.84 -15.77
N LEU A 89 16.58 -5.76 -14.57
CA LEU A 89 16.91 -4.70 -13.62
C LEU A 89 18.21 -5.04 -12.89
N GLU A 90 18.95 -4.01 -12.49
CA GLU A 90 20.13 -4.15 -11.63
C GLU A 90 19.74 -4.35 -10.16
N VAL A 91 20.70 -4.75 -9.31
CA VAL A 91 20.48 -5.05 -7.89
C VAL A 91 19.81 -3.89 -7.15
N LEU A 92 20.28 -2.65 -7.36
CA LEU A 92 19.72 -1.46 -6.70
C LEU A 92 18.33 -1.12 -7.22
N GLN A 93 18.07 -1.35 -8.51
CA GLN A 93 16.73 -1.14 -9.07
C GLN A 93 15.74 -2.19 -8.54
N VAL A 94 16.17 -3.44 -8.35
CA VAL A 94 15.36 -4.48 -7.69
C VAL A 94 15.05 -4.09 -6.25
N LEU A 95 16.04 -3.57 -5.51
CA LEU A 95 15.85 -3.05 -4.14
C LEU A 95 14.79 -1.94 -4.12
N GLN A 96 14.90 -0.94 -4.99
CA GLN A 96 13.90 0.14 -5.09
C GLN A 96 12.49 -0.40 -5.38
N LYS A 97 12.35 -1.46 -6.19
CA LYS A 97 11.04 -2.10 -6.43
C LYS A 97 10.53 -2.88 -5.22
N ALA A 98 11.42 -3.49 -4.44
CA ALA A 98 11.05 -4.15 -3.19
C ALA A 98 10.58 -3.13 -2.13
N GLU A 99 11.30 -2.02 -1.98
CA GLU A 99 10.92 -0.91 -1.09
C GLU A 99 9.58 -0.29 -1.52
N LEU A 100 9.39 -0.04 -2.82
CA LEU A 100 8.12 0.45 -3.36
C LEU A 100 6.95 -0.47 -3.00
N LEU A 101 7.14 -1.80 -3.07
CA LEU A 101 6.10 -2.76 -2.71
C LEU A 101 5.87 -2.83 -1.21
N ARG A 102 6.92 -2.72 -0.39
CA ARG A 102 6.84 -2.64 1.07
C ARG A 102 6.03 -1.42 1.52
N ASP A 103 6.30 -0.26 0.93
CA ASP A 103 5.73 1.03 1.35
C ASP A 103 4.31 1.26 0.80
N ALA A 104 3.87 0.46 -0.16
CA ALA A 104 2.54 0.57 -0.72
C ALA A 104 1.43 0.11 0.25
N SER A 105 0.26 0.76 0.20
CA SER A 105 -0.92 0.38 1.00
C SER A 105 -1.64 -0.89 0.51
N GLY A 106 -1.27 -1.41 -0.67
CA GLY A 106 -2.04 -2.45 -1.36
C GLY A 106 -3.30 -1.95 -2.07
N ASP A 107 -3.66 -0.67 -1.97
CA ASP A 107 -4.86 -0.16 -2.65
C ASP A 107 -4.69 -0.06 -4.16
N LYS A 108 -5.82 -0.17 -4.86
CA LYS A 108 -5.89 0.04 -6.31
C LYS A 108 -5.49 1.48 -6.61
N ILE A 109 -4.52 1.62 -7.52
CA ILE A 109 -4.07 2.92 -8.00
C ILE A 109 -5.25 3.60 -8.70
N LYS A 110 -5.61 4.78 -8.21
CA LYS A 110 -6.69 5.61 -8.74
C LYS A 110 -6.21 7.05 -8.79
N LYS A 111 -6.77 7.85 -9.69
CA LYS A 111 -6.54 9.30 -9.71
C LYS A 111 -7.13 9.91 -8.43
N ILE A 112 -6.34 10.68 -7.71
CA ILE A 112 -6.75 11.38 -6.50
C ILE A 112 -6.72 12.88 -6.82
N ASN A 113 -7.88 13.54 -6.74
CA ASN A 113 -8.00 14.97 -7.00
C ASN A 113 -8.01 15.81 -5.71
N LYS A 114 -8.35 15.19 -4.57
CA LYS A 114 -8.47 15.86 -3.27
C LYS A 114 -7.36 15.37 -2.33
N PRO A 115 -6.64 16.28 -1.65
CA PRO A 115 -5.55 15.90 -0.74
C PRO A 115 -6.05 15.19 0.53
N VAL A 116 -7.30 15.44 0.94
CA VAL A 116 -7.87 14.94 2.20
C VAL A 116 -9.10 14.07 1.93
N GLN A 117 -9.19 12.95 2.65
CA GLN A 117 -10.39 12.10 2.75
C GLN A 117 -10.76 11.99 4.23
N SER A 118 -11.93 12.52 4.60
CA SER A 118 -12.45 12.46 5.98
C SER A 118 -13.61 11.48 6.07
N LEU A 119 -13.69 10.76 7.19
CA LEU A 119 -14.89 10.02 7.61
C LEU A 119 -15.75 10.82 8.58
N ASN A 120 -15.21 11.90 9.13
CA ASN A 120 -15.86 12.76 10.12
C ASN A 120 -16.60 13.89 9.42
N ASP A 121 -17.72 14.30 10.01
CA ASP A 121 -18.50 15.44 9.56
C ASP A 121 -17.76 16.77 9.75
N SER A 122 -18.26 17.80 9.06
CA SER A 122 -17.73 19.16 9.18
C SER A 122 -17.85 19.68 10.62
N VAL A 123 -16.73 20.12 11.20
CA VAL A 123 -16.67 20.67 12.56
C VAL A 123 -17.61 21.87 12.76
N ARG A 124 -17.81 22.69 11.72
CA ARG A 124 -18.65 23.91 11.78
C ARG A 124 -20.05 23.70 11.18
N GLY A 125 -20.38 22.48 10.76
CA GLY A 125 -21.59 22.20 9.99
C GLY A 125 -21.44 22.55 8.51
N ILE A 126 -22.55 22.41 7.78
CA ILE A 126 -22.66 22.78 6.37
C ILE A 126 -23.33 24.15 6.31
N TRP A 127 -22.85 25.03 5.42
CA TRP A 127 -23.45 26.35 5.25
C TRP A 127 -24.94 26.25 4.90
N SER A 128 -25.75 27.13 5.48
CA SER A 128 -27.19 27.20 5.26
C SER A 128 -27.61 28.67 5.12
N PRO A 129 -28.34 29.04 4.04
CA PRO A 129 -28.73 30.43 3.80
C PRO A 129 -29.64 31.00 4.90
N TYR A 130 -30.48 30.16 5.50
CA TYR A 130 -31.41 30.56 6.57
C TYR A 130 -30.72 30.80 7.92
N HIS A 131 -29.48 30.34 8.08
CA HIS A 131 -28.69 30.50 9.29
C HIS A 131 -27.50 31.45 9.10
N ALA A 132 -27.31 31.96 7.87
CA ALA A 132 -26.29 32.95 7.55
C ALA A 132 -26.67 34.30 8.18
N LYS A 133 -25.67 35.02 8.72
CA LYS A 133 -25.86 36.34 9.32
C LYS A 133 -25.16 37.40 8.46
N GLY A 134 -25.81 38.54 8.25
CA GLY A 134 -25.20 39.72 7.63
C GLY A 134 -24.79 39.52 6.16
N GLU A 135 -23.57 39.93 5.80
CA GLU A 135 -23.05 39.97 4.42
C GLU A 135 -22.79 38.60 3.79
N ASP A 136 -22.81 37.51 4.57
CA ASP A 136 -22.52 36.14 4.09
C ASP A 136 -23.67 35.52 3.28
N VAL A 137 -24.81 36.21 3.17
CA VAL A 137 -25.98 35.76 2.39
C VAL A 137 -25.75 35.89 0.88
N TYR A 138 -24.91 36.85 0.44
CA TYR A 138 -24.76 37.22 -0.97
C TYR A 138 -23.40 36.84 -1.60
N LYS A 139 -22.47 36.28 -0.82
CA LYS A 139 -21.16 35.83 -1.30
C LYS A 139 -21.24 34.35 -1.67
N VAL A 140 -21.79 34.05 -2.84
CA VAL A 140 -21.70 32.73 -3.49
C VAL A 140 -20.62 32.78 -4.56
#